data_AF-A0AAE1RD43-F1
#
_entry.id   AF-A0AAE1RD43-F1
#
_cell.length_a   1.000
_cell.length_b   1.000
_cell.length_c   1.000
_cell.angle_alpha   90.00
_cell.angle_beta   90.00
_cell.angle_gamma   90.00
#
_symmetry.space_group_name_H-M   'P 1'
#
loop_
_entity.id
_entity.type
_entity.pdbx_description
1 polymer ?
#
loop_
_entity_poly.entity_id
_entity_poly.type
_entity_poly.pdbx_seq_one_letter_code
_entity_poly.pdbx_strand_id
1 'polypeptide(L)'
;MKKLTLPESVNLPGKSTHFSAECWFDDTYILDMDYFVKALSGIKAKGVRPELIGSIITHYASKWLPDLSTGEGSEALTGSKDFEDSPESVTALWMKKRFLVETIVGILPPEKDSIPCNFLLRLLRVANMVRVEPTYLAELEKRISWQLDQATLKELMIPSFVHTCGTLLDVELVLRLVKRFMSLDEGVRSGSALIKVAKLVDNYLAEAAVDGNLTLSEFIGLASALPGHVRSTDDGLYRAIDTYLKAHSSVTKKDRKSLCRLIDSRKLSPEASLHATQNERLPVRAVIQVLLSEQTKLNNKQQIDWSGSFVSGNRSPNNQGLIEPSARCMSKREMNIQQMEIKRLKEDVLRLQSQCMTMQAQIEKLLEKKRGSGFFSWKKIIVPSLVNKADKFGEVDRETDVGFIGGQTPVDMKTRLVRGRTSNKWRKSLSSR
;
A
#
# COMPACT_ATOMS: atom_id res chain seq x y z
N MET A 1 81.03 28.76 -46.52
CA MET A 1 81.94 27.61 -46.58
C MET A 1 82.31 27.15 -45.17
N LYS A 2 81.76 26.02 -44.71
CA LYS A 2 82.48 24.85 -44.17
C LYS A 2 81.47 23.81 -43.66
N LYS A 3 81.67 22.57 -44.14
CA LYS A 3 80.91 21.33 -43.94
C LYS A 3 80.91 20.84 -42.48
N LEU A 4 79.98 19.93 -42.15
CA LEU A 4 80.20 18.55 -41.67
C LEU A 4 78.83 17.96 -41.22
N THR A 5 78.21 17.09 -42.03
CA THR A 5 78.14 15.60 -41.95
C THR A 5 77.20 15.03 -40.88
N LEU A 6 76.28 14.19 -41.38
CA LEU A 6 75.33 13.30 -40.68
C LEU A 6 76.01 12.39 -39.63
N PRO A 7 75.20 11.78 -38.73
CA PRO A 7 75.06 10.33 -38.86
C PRO A 7 73.62 9.82 -38.87
N GLU A 8 73.46 8.81 -39.73
CA GLU A 8 72.65 7.60 -39.74
C GLU A 8 71.38 7.43 -38.89
N SER A 9 70.40 6.91 -39.63
CA SER A 9 69.14 6.26 -39.30
C SER A 9 69.16 5.24 -38.16
N VAL A 10 68.16 5.34 -37.28
CA VAL A 10 67.59 4.19 -36.56
C VAL A 10 66.11 4.12 -36.93
N ASN A 11 65.73 3.05 -37.62
CA ASN A 11 64.35 2.69 -37.91
C ASN A 11 63.61 2.36 -36.60
N LEU A 12 62.53 3.08 -36.31
CA LEU A 12 61.50 2.67 -35.36
C LEU A 12 60.22 2.37 -36.15
N PRO A 13 59.59 1.20 -35.94
CA PRO A 13 58.40 0.82 -36.69
C PRO A 13 57.25 1.73 -36.30
N GLY A 14 56.54 2.24 -37.30
CA GLY A 14 55.30 2.99 -37.10
C GLY A 14 54.31 2.16 -36.30
N LYS A 15 54.10 2.53 -35.04
CA LYS A 15 52.88 2.18 -34.33
C LYS A 15 51.78 3.04 -34.92
N SER A 16 50.96 2.43 -35.78
CA SER A 16 49.61 2.90 -36.01
C SER A 16 48.95 3.05 -34.64
N THR A 17 48.61 4.27 -34.29
CA THR A 17 47.81 4.60 -33.12
C THR A 17 46.41 4.04 -33.37
N HIS A 18 46.24 2.76 -33.07
CA HIS A 18 44.93 2.19 -32.78
C HIS A 18 44.49 2.83 -31.46
N PHE A 19 43.84 3.99 -31.55
CA PHE A 19 42.87 4.43 -30.54
C PHE A 19 41.69 3.45 -30.62
N SER A 20 41.92 2.20 -30.23
CA SER A 20 40.84 1.32 -29.85
C SER A 20 40.35 1.88 -28.53
N ALA A 21 39.17 2.50 -28.53
CA ALA A 21 38.39 2.60 -27.32
C ALA A 21 38.33 1.18 -26.74
N GLU A 22 39.04 0.94 -25.64
CA GLU A 22 38.96 -0.32 -24.89
C GLU A 22 37.47 -0.61 -24.71
N CYS A 23 36.97 -1.68 -25.34
CA CYS A 23 35.57 -2.07 -25.24
C CYS A 23 35.26 -2.23 -23.75
N TRP A 24 34.38 -1.38 -23.24
CA TRP A 24 33.97 -1.34 -21.83
C TRP A 24 33.18 -2.58 -21.39
N PHE A 25 33.02 -3.55 -22.29
CA PHE A 25 32.32 -4.80 -22.07
C PHE A 25 33.33 -5.93 -22.27
N ASP A 26 33.36 -6.88 -21.33
CA ASP A 26 33.97 -8.18 -21.60
C ASP A 26 33.19 -8.85 -22.76
N ASP A 27 33.88 -9.20 -23.84
CA ASP A 27 33.30 -9.80 -25.05
C ASP A 27 32.48 -11.05 -24.71
N THR A 28 32.81 -11.74 -23.61
CA THR A 28 32.08 -12.90 -23.08
C THR A 28 30.65 -12.56 -22.65
N TYR A 29 30.44 -11.41 -22.01
CA TYR A 29 29.13 -11.02 -21.49
C TYR A 29 28.16 -10.61 -22.60
N ILE A 30 28.66 -9.87 -23.59
CA ILE A 30 27.87 -9.54 -24.79
C ILE A 30 27.52 -10.81 -25.55
N LEU A 31 28.47 -11.74 -25.68
CA LEU A 31 28.24 -13.01 -26.36
C LEU A 31 27.18 -13.87 -25.67
N ASP A 32 27.19 -13.96 -24.34
CA ASP A 32 26.18 -14.68 -23.55
C ASP A 32 24.77 -14.10 -23.74
N MET A 33 24.68 -12.77 -23.79
CA MET A 33 23.44 -12.03 -24.06
C MET A 33 22.95 -12.28 -25.48
N ASP A 34 23.81 -12.15 -26.48
CA ASP A 34 23.48 -12.40 -27.88
C ASP A 34 23.03 -13.84 -28.11
N TYR A 35 23.69 -14.80 -27.46
CA TYR A 35 23.29 -16.21 -27.50
C TYR A 35 21.89 -16.39 -26.91
N PHE A 36 21.61 -15.77 -25.77
CA PHE A 36 20.29 -15.82 -25.16
C PHE A 36 19.20 -15.23 -26.07
N VAL A 37 19.43 -14.05 -26.67
CA VAL A 37 18.49 -13.40 -27.59
C VAL A 37 18.24 -14.25 -28.84
N LYS A 38 19.29 -14.85 -29.42
CA LYS A 38 19.18 -15.77 -30.56
C LYS A 38 18.42 -17.04 -30.20
N ALA A 39 18.72 -17.64 -29.05
CA ALA A 39 18.02 -18.82 -28.55
C ALA A 39 16.53 -18.52 -28.33
N LEU A 40 16.21 -17.37 -27.72
CA LEU A 40 14.85 -16.92 -27.50
C LEU A 40 14.09 -16.68 -28.82
N SER A 41 14.76 -16.11 -29.82
CA SER A 41 14.21 -15.92 -31.17
C SER A 41 13.88 -17.27 -31.82
N GLY A 42 14.74 -18.28 -31.66
CA GLY A 42 14.48 -19.65 -32.11
C GLY A 42 13.32 -20.33 -31.36
N ILE A 43 13.18 -20.07 -30.06
CA ILE A 43 12.03 -20.54 -29.24
C ILE A 43 10.73 -19.90 -29.72
N LYS A 44 10.75 -18.58 -30.00
CA LYS A 44 9.59 -17.85 -30.53
C LYS A 44 9.18 -18.37 -31.91
N ALA A 45 10.13 -18.66 -32.79
CA ALA A 45 9.87 -19.21 -34.11
C ALA A 45 9.20 -20.60 -34.07
N LYS A 46 9.38 -21.35 -32.98
CA LYS A 46 8.70 -22.64 -32.75
C LYS A 46 7.24 -22.50 -32.25
N GLY A 47 6.72 -21.28 -32.11
CA GLY A 47 5.35 -21.02 -31.66
C GLY A 47 5.13 -21.26 -30.18
N VAL A 48 6.17 -21.15 -29.35
CA VAL A 48 6.04 -21.27 -27.89
C VAL A 48 5.19 -20.13 -27.35
N ARG A 49 4.31 -20.44 -26.39
CA ARG A 49 3.38 -19.46 -25.83
C ARG A 49 4.11 -18.28 -25.17
N PRO A 50 3.60 -17.04 -25.31
CA PRO A 50 4.21 -15.84 -24.75
C PRO A 50 4.45 -15.90 -23.24
N GLU A 51 3.61 -16.58 -22.46
CA GLU A 51 3.77 -16.67 -21.00
C GLU A 51 4.99 -17.51 -20.61
N LEU A 52 5.32 -18.54 -21.40
CA LEU A 52 6.51 -19.36 -21.16
C LEU A 52 7.77 -18.60 -21.59
N ILE A 53 7.71 -17.89 -22.72
CA ILE A 53 8.80 -16.98 -23.15
C ILE A 53 9.05 -15.94 -22.05
N GLY A 54 7.98 -15.35 -21.51
CA GLY A 54 8.06 -14.38 -20.43
C GLY A 54 8.66 -14.95 -19.16
N SER A 55 8.29 -16.17 -18.78
CA SER A 55 8.88 -16.89 -17.63
C SER A 55 10.38 -17.14 -17.81
N ILE A 56 10.82 -17.51 -19.01
CA ILE A 56 12.24 -17.70 -19.35
C ILE A 56 13.00 -16.38 -19.20
N ILE A 57 12.46 -15.27 -19.73
CA ILE A 57 13.07 -13.95 -19.62
C ILE A 57 13.13 -13.50 -18.16
N THR A 58 12.04 -13.65 -17.40
CA THR A 58 12.02 -13.29 -15.98
C THR A 58 13.07 -14.08 -15.19
N HIS A 59 13.19 -15.38 -15.43
CA HIS A 59 14.21 -16.21 -14.78
C HIS A 59 15.63 -15.77 -15.16
N TYR A 60 15.90 -15.54 -16.45
CA TYR A 60 17.18 -15.04 -16.93
C TYR A 60 17.52 -13.69 -16.30
N ALA A 61 16.58 -12.75 -16.31
CA ALA A 61 16.73 -11.42 -15.74
C ALA A 61 17.02 -11.48 -14.24
N SER A 62 16.31 -12.30 -13.46
CA SER A 62 16.55 -12.46 -12.02
C SER A 62 17.90 -13.08 -11.69
N LYS A 63 18.48 -13.89 -12.60
CA LYS A 63 19.83 -14.43 -12.44
C LYS A 63 20.90 -13.33 -12.53
N TRP A 64 20.72 -12.40 -13.45
CA TRP A 64 21.70 -11.33 -13.71
C TRP A 64 21.42 -10.03 -12.96
N LEU A 65 20.19 -9.84 -12.49
CA LEU A 65 19.73 -8.69 -11.71
C LEU A 65 19.04 -9.19 -10.44
N PRO A 66 19.79 -9.40 -9.34
CA PRO A 66 19.23 -9.86 -8.07
C PRO A 66 18.10 -8.97 -7.54
N ASP A 67 18.12 -7.67 -7.85
CA ASP A 67 17.07 -6.68 -7.54
C ASP A 67 15.68 -7.06 -8.09
N LEU A 68 15.64 -7.93 -9.10
CA LEU A 68 14.40 -8.42 -9.72
C LEU A 68 13.89 -9.72 -9.09
N SER A 69 14.60 -10.30 -8.12
CA SER A 69 14.16 -11.49 -7.40
C SER A 69 13.06 -11.14 -6.38
N THR A 70 12.14 -12.07 -6.10
CA THR A 70 10.97 -11.84 -5.22
C THR A 70 11.31 -11.91 -3.73
N GLY A 71 12.59 -12.03 -3.39
CA GLY A 71 13.07 -12.22 -2.02
C GLY A 71 12.64 -11.09 -1.08
N GLU A 72 11.91 -11.45 -0.03
CA GLU A 72 11.72 -10.63 1.16
C GLU A 72 13.07 -10.47 1.86
N GLY A 73 13.66 -9.28 1.81
CA GLY A 73 14.93 -9.02 2.46
C GLY A 73 15.54 -7.71 2.01
N SER A 74 15.27 -6.67 2.77
CA SER A 74 15.99 -5.41 2.76
C SER A 74 17.46 -5.65 3.18
N GLU A 75 18.29 -6.22 2.32
CA GLU A 75 19.77 -6.23 2.47
C GLU A 75 20.51 -6.19 1.11
N ALA A 76 19.92 -5.60 0.06
CA ALA A 76 20.57 -5.46 -1.25
C ALA A 76 21.41 -4.17 -1.39
N LEU A 77 22.00 -3.67 -0.30
CA LEU A 77 23.12 -2.71 -0.38
C LEU A 77 24.48 -3.35 -0.10
N THR A 78 24.52 -4.66 0.19
CA THR A 78 25.77 -5.37 0.47
C THR A 78 25.76 -6.76 -0.17
N GLY A 79 26.61 -6.95 -1.18
CA GLY A 79 27.15 -8.27 -1.51
C GLY A 79 26.58 -8.95 -2.76
N SER A 80 26.86 -8.40 -3.94
CA SER A 80 27.05 -9.22 -5.15
C SER A 80 28.31 -10.09 -4.96
N LYS A 81 28.17 -11.27 -4.35
CA LYS A 81 29.28 -12.21 -4.10
C LYS A 81 29.83 -12.90 -5.36
N ASP A 82 29.21 -12.71 -6.52
CA ASP A 82 29.62 -13.37 -7.77
C ASP A 82 30.34 -12.46 -8.77
N PHE A 83 30.65 -11.21 -8.40
CA PHE A 83 31.40 -10.26 -9.25
C PHE A 83 32.80 -9.93 -8.71
N GLU A 84 33.30 -10.69 -7.74
CA GLU A 84 34.57 -10.42 -7.07
C GLU A 84 35.80 -10.99 -7.82
N ASP A 85 35.79 -10.94 -9.15
CA ASP A 85 36.92 -11.38 -10.00
C ASP A 85 37.19 -10.39 -11.15
N SER A 86 37.30 -9.08 -10.86
CA SER A 86 38.00 -8.08 -11.72
C SER A 86 37.96 -6.68 -11.10
N PRO A 87 38.99 -5.82 -11.26
CA PRO A 87 38.91 -4.40 -10.95
C PRO A 87 38.07 -3.65 -12.02
N GLU A 88 36.80 -4.01 -12.17
CA GLU A 88 35.90 -3.35 -13.11
C GLU A 88 35.45 -2.00 -12.52
N SER A 89 35.57 -0.91 -13.29
CA SER A 89 35.15 0.43 -12.85
C SER A 89 33.65 0.44 -12.53
N VAL A 90 33.24 1.14 -11.47
CA VAL A 90 31.82 1.33 -11.08
C VAL A 90 30.98 1.82 -12.26
N THR A 91 31.55 2.67 -13.12
CA THR A 91 30.89 3.16 -14.33
C THR A 91 30.67 2.05 -15.36
N ALA A 92 31.63 1.14 -15.54
CA ALA A 92 31.50 0.02 -16.47
C ALA A 92 30.41 -0.97 -16.00
N LEU A 93 30.40 -1.31 -14.71
CA LEU A 93 29.33 -2.14 -14.12
C LEU A 93 27.95 -1.51 -14.30
N TRP A 94 27.85 -0.19 -14.13
CA TRP A 94 26.60 0.54 -14.31
C TRP A 94 26.12 0.53 -15.77
N MET A 95 27.03 0.75 -16.73
CA MET A 95 26.71 0.67 -18.16
C MET A 95 26.32 -0.75 -18.59
N LYS A 96 26.97 -1.77 -18.04
CA LYS A 96 26.61 -3.19 -18.24
C LYS A 96 25.19 -3.48 -17.74
N LYS A 97 24.86 -3.00 -16.54
CA LYS A 97 23.51 -3.11 -15.96
C LYS A 97 22.46 -2.39 -16.82
N ARG A 98 22.79 -1.20 -17.31
CA ARG A 98 21.92 -0.43 -18.22
C ARG A 98 21.66 -1.19 -19.52
N PHE A 99 22.71 -1.65 -20.19
CA PHE A 99 22.62 -2.42 -21.43
C PHE A 99 21.79 -3.70 -21.26
N LEU A 100 21.97 -4.40 -20.14
CA LEU A 100 21.16 -5.57 -19.78
C LEU A 100 19.67 -5.24 -19.69
N VAL A 101 19.31 -4.17 -18.98
CA VAL A 101 17.91 -3.76 -18.83
C VAL A 101 17.32 -3.38 -20.17
N GLU A 102 18.03 -2.59 -20.99
CA GLU A 102 17.61 -2.21 -22.35
C GLU A 102 17.34 -3.44 -23.22
N THR A 103 18.26 -4.41 -23.21
CA THR A 103 18.11 -5.66 -23.95
C THR A 103 16.92 -6.48 -23.46
N ILE A 104 16.76 -6.64 -22.14
CA ILE A 104 15.62 -7.36 -21.53
C ILE A 104 14.30 -6.72 -21.98
N VAL A 105 14.19 -5.38 -21.91
CA VAL A 105 12.97 -4.67 -22.34
C VAL A 105 12.71 -4.90 -23.84
N GLY A 106 13.76 -4.88 -24.67
CA GLY A 106 13.67 -5.10 -26.11
C GLY A 106 13.16 -6.49 -26.51
N ILE A 107 13.34 -7.51 -25.66
CA ILE A 107 12.91 -8.89 -25.93
C ILE A 107 11.60 -9.30 -25.26
N LEU A 108 10.95 -8.41 -24.48
CA LEU A 108 9.70 -8.73 -23.78
C LEU A 108 8.55 -9.07 -24.76
N PRO A 109 7.81 -10.17 -24.55
CA PRO A 109 6.65 -10.52 -25.40
C PRO A 109 5.60 -9.40 -25.34
N PRO A 110 5.07 -8.92 -26.48
CA PRO A 110 4.14 -7.77 -26.51
C PRO A 110 2.76 -8.08 -25.90
N GLU A 111 2.41 -9.35 -25.73
CA GLU A 111 1.11 -9.81 -25.26
C GLU A 111 0.87 -9.42 -23.79
N LYS A 112 -0.37 -9.03 -23.49
CA LYS A 112 -0.81 -8.77 -22.11
C LYS A 112 -0.66 -10.04 -21.26
N ASP A 113 -0.33 -9.87 -19.98
CA ASP A 113 -0.19 -10.95 -19.00
C ASP A 113 0.91 -11.99 -19.31
N SER A 114 1.74 -11.77 -20.33
CA SER A 114 2.92 -12.60 -20.62
C SER A 114 4.03 -12.45 -19.57
N ILE A 115 4.09 -11.29 -18.92
CA ILE A 115 5.06 -10.96 -17.87
C ILE A 115 4.28 -10.40 -16.66
N PRO A 116 4.52 -10.91 -15.45
CA PRO A 116 3.85 -10.43 -14.24
C PRO A 116 4.08 -8.92 -13.99
N CYS A 117 3.02 -8.18 -13.68
CA CYS A 117 3.10 -6.73 -13.42
C CYS A 117 4.14 -6.34 -12.35
N ASN A 118 4.24 -7.11 -11.25
CA ASN A 118 5.22 -6.86 -10.19
C ASN A 118 6.68 -7.04 -10.66
N PHE A 119 6.93 -7.94 -11.62
CA PHE A 119 8.26 -8.03 -12.23
C PHE A 119 8.55 -6.80 -13.10
N LEU A 120 7.58 -6.35 -13.90
CA LEU A 120 7.74 -5.12 -14.70
C LEU A 120 8.00 -3.88 -13.83
N LEU A 121 7.32 -3.76 -12.68
CA LEU A 121 7.55 -2.67 -11.73
C LEU A 121 8.96 -2.71 -11.11
N ARG A 122 9.46 -3.89 -10.76
CA ARG A 122 10.87 -4.05 -10.32
C ARG A 122 11.84 -3.71 -11.44
N LEU A 123 11.56 -4.14 -12.67
CA LEU A 123 12.36 -3.80 -13.84
C LEU A 123 12.37 -2.29 -14.10
N LEU A 124 11.22 -1.63 -13.97
CA LEU A 124 11.09 -0.18 -14.08
C LEU A 124 11.86 0.57 -12.98
N ARG A 125 11.83 0.06 -11.73
CA ARG A 125 12.67 0.58 -10.63
C ARG A 125 14.15 0.54 -11.00
N VAL A 126 14.63 -0.60 -11.49
CA VAL A 126 16.03 -0.76 -11.93
C VAL A 126 16.33 0.12 -13.15
N ALA A 127 15.43 0.22 -14.12
CA ALA A 127 15.58 1.05 -15.31
C ALA A 127 15.71 2.54 -14.96
N ASN A 128 14.90 3.04 -14.02
CA ASN A 128 14.97 4.40 -13.51
C ASN A 128 16.26 4.65 -12.73
N MET A 129 16.68 3.67 -11.91
CA MET A 129 17.95 3.72 -11.20
C MET A 129 19.11 3.89 -12.18
N VAL A 130 19.22 3.05 -13.22
CA VAL A 130 20.33 3.07 -14.19
C VAL A 130 20.16 4.07 -15.35
N ARG A 131 19.09 4.86 -15.33
CA ARG A 131 18.81 5.94 -16.28
C ARG A 131 18.67 5.50 -17.74
N VAL A 132 18.07 4.34 -17.97
CA VAL A 132 17.79 3.78 -19.31
C VAL A 132 17.14 4.82 -20.25
N GLU A 133 17.33 4.67 -21.57
CA GLU A 133 16.75 5.57 -22.57
C GLU A 133 15.21 5.67 -22.43
N PRO A 134 14.62 6.88 -22.60
CA PRO A 134 13.19 7.10 -22.40
C PRO A 134 12.26 6.20 -23.23
N THR A 135 12.72 5.68 -24.36
CA THR A 135 12.00 4.76 -25.24
C THR A 135 11.64 3.46 -24.52
N TYR A 136 12.62 2.83 -23.84
CA TYR A 136 12.40 1.61 -23.07
C TYR A 136 11.56 1.87 -21.81
N LEU A 137 11.72 3.03 -21.16
CA LEU A 137 10.86 3.42 -20.03
C LEU A 137 9.40 3.56 -20.47
N ALA A 138 9.16 4.21 -21.61
CA ALA A 138 7.82 4.37 -22.16
C ALA A 138 7.16 3.02 -22.50
N GLU A 139 7.92 2.06 -23.03
CA GLU A 139 7.44 0.69 -23.30
C GLU A 139 7.12 -0.05 -21.99
N LEU A 140 7.96 0.03 -20.97
CA LEU A 140 7.67 -0.55 -19.65
C LEU A 140 6.41 0.06 -19.03
N GLU A 141 6.30 1.39 -19.01
CA GLU A 141 5.14 2.09 -18.48
C GLU A 141 3.86 1.69 -19.21
N LYS A 142 3.89 1.62 -20.53
CA LYS A 142 2.75 1.18 -21.35
C LYS A 142 2.28 -0.21 -20.93
N ARG A 143 3.20 -1.16 -20.78
CA ARG A 143 2.91 -2.55 -20.39
C ARG A 143 2.39 -2.65 -18.95
N ILE A 144 2.98 -1.92 -18.01
CA ILE A 144 2.51 -1.84 -16.62
C ILE A 144 1.11 -1.25 -16.56
N SER A 145 0.86 -0.19 -17.33
CA SER A 145 -0.43 0.50 -17.36
C SER A 145 -1.57 -0.37 -17.86
N TRP A 146 -1.34 -1.47 -18.57
CA TRP A 146 -2.41 -2.39 -19.02
C TRP A 146 -2.84 -3.42 -17.97
N GLN A 147 -2.02 -3.62 -16.94
CA GLN A 147 -2.21 -4.63 -15.89
C GLN A 147 -1.95 -4.05 -14.49
N LEU A 148 -2.16 -2.73 -14.33
CA LEU A 148 -1.93 -2.02 -13.08
C LEU A 148 -2.80 -2.56 -11.93
N ASP A 149 -3.92 -3.20 -12.25
CA ASP A 149 -4.80 -3.87 -11.28
C ASP A 149 -4.18 -5.12 -10.64
N GLN A 150 -3.09 -5.63 -11.19
CA GLN A 150 -2.31 -6.76 -10.66
C GLN A 150 -1.10 -6.30 -9.84
N ALA A 151 -0.83 -5.00 -9.77
CA ALA A 151 0.28 -4.45 -9.03
C ALA A 151 0.05 -4.53 -7.51
N THR A 152 1.14 -4.77 -6.79
CA THR A 152 1.18 -4.66 -5.33
C THR A 152 1.70 -3.29 -4.92
N LEU A 153 1.25 -2.80 -3.75
CA LEU A 153 1.72 -1.54 -3.20
C LEU A 153 3.24 -1.48 -3.07
N LYS A 154 3.85 -2.56 -2.54
CA LYS A 154 5.30 -2.69 -2.35
C LYS A 154 6.10 -2.44 -3.63
N GLU A 155 5.65 -3.00 -4.76
CA GLU A 155 6.37 -2.84 -6.02
C GLU A 155 6.03 -1.53 -6.74
N LEU A 156 4.86 -0.95 -6.49
CA LEU A 156 4.49 0.38 -7.00
C LEU A 156 5.27 1.51 -6.32
N MET A 157 5.73 1.30 -5.08
CA MET A 157 6.59 2.24 -4.35
C MET A 157 8.01 2.27 -4.95
N ILE A 158 8.17 3.06 -6.01
CA ILE A 158 9.44 3.28 -6.69
C ILE A 158 10.07 4.58 -6.16
N PRO A 159 11.33 4.53 -5.68
CA PRO A 159 12.03 5.73 -5.22
C PRO A 159 12.26 6.75 -6.34
N SER A 160 12.29 8.03 -5.99
CA SER A 160 12.77 9.07 -6.90
C SER A 160 14.30 9.00 -6.99
N PHE A 161 14.84 8.79 -8.20
CA PHE A 161 16.29 8.78 -8.44
C PHE A 161 16.82 10.14 -8.90
N VAL A 162 15.97 11.17 -8.95
CA VAL A 162 16.32 12.52 -9.42
C VAL A 162 16.98 13.31 -8.28
N HIS A 163 18.23 13.72 -8.49
CA HIS A 163 19.05 14.39 -7.48
C HIS A 163 18.53 15.77 -7.04
N THR A 164 17.63 16.39 -7.80
CA THR A 164 16.97 17.65 -7.46
C THR A 164 15.60 17.47 -6.81
N CYS A 165 15.10 16.24 -6.71
CA CYS A 165 13.77 15.95 -6.20
C CYS A 165 13.81 15.86 -4.67
N GLY A 166 12.90 16.59 -4.01
CA GLY A 166 12.76 16.52 -2.55
C GLY A 166 11.99 15.28 -2.08
N THR A 167 11.17 14.66 -2.93
CA THR A 167 10.32 13.53 -2.54
C THR A 167 11.07 12.21 -2.54
N LEU A 168 10.71 11.32 -1.62
CA LEU A 168 11.26 9.97 -1.51
C LEU A 168 10.76 9.05 -2.63
N LEU A 169 9.52 9.24 -3.05
CA LEU A 169 8.85 8.44 -4.07
C LEU A 169 8.66 9.24 -5.37
N ASP A 170 8.70 8.54 -6.49
CA ASP A 170 8.36 9.09 -7.80
C ASP A 170 6.83 9.08 -8.00
N VAL A 171 6.17 10.09 -7.43
CA VAL A 171 4.70 10.25 -7.50
C VAL A 171 4.25 10.60 -8.92
N GLU A 172 5.08 11.32 -9.67
CA GLU A 172 4.81 11.65 -11.07
C GLU A 172 4.76 10.40 -11.95
N LEU A 173 5.66 9.44 -11.75
CA LEU A 173 5.61 8.15 -12.42
C LEU A 173 4.28 7.42 -12.17
N VAL A 174 3.84 7.33 -10.91
CA VAL A 174 2.55 6.68 -10.57
C VAL A 174 1.38 7.44 -11.21
N LEU A 175 1.41 8.77 -11.20
CA LEU A 175 0.42 9.58 -11.91
C LEU A 175 0.38 9.28 -13.42
N ARG A 176 1.54 9.12 -14.07
CA ARG A 176 1.62 8.76 -15.49
C ARG A 176 1.08 7.36 -15.75
N LEU A 177 1.39 6.38 -14.91
CA LEU A 177 0.86 5.02 -15.01
C LEU A 177 -0.67 5.00 -14.85
N VAL A 178 -1.21 5.70 -13.84
CA VAL A 178 -2.66 5.77 -13.60
C VAL A 178 -3.37 6.47 -14.75
N LYS A 179 -2.84 7.59 -15.27
CA LYS A 179 -3.41 8.27 -16.44
C LYS A 179 -3.43 7.36 -17.66
N ARG A 180 -2.34 6.64 -17.96
CA ARG A 180 -2.27 5.68 -19.08
C ARG A 180 -3.26 4.53 -18.90
N PHE A 181 -3.40 3.99 -17.69
CA PHE A 181 -4.42 2.98 -17.37
C PHE A 181 -5.81 3.55 -17.65
N MET A 182 -6.10 4.78 -17.19
CA MET A 182 -7.40 5.43 -17.41
C MET A 182 -7.70 5.78 -18.88
N SER A 183 -6.68 5.96 -19.72
CA SER A 183 -6.83 6.19 -21.15
C SER A 183 -7.05 4.90 -21.97
N LEU A 184 -7.03 3.72 -21.33
CA LEU A 184 -7.24 2.45 -22.01
C LEU A 184 -8.73 2.25 -22.36
N ASP A 185 -9.02 1.59 -23.48
CA ASP A 185 -10.39 1.30 -23.89
C ASP A 185 -11.17 0.56 -22.79
N GLU A 186 -12.44 0.95 -22.60
CA GLU A 186 -13.32 0.38 -21.57
C GLU A 186 -13.49 -1.14 -21.74
N GLY A 187 -13.36 -1.67 -22.95
CA GLY A 187 -13.40 -3.12 -23.21
C GLY A 187 -12.21 -3.90 -22.61
N VAL A 188 -11.09 -3.22 -22.34
CA VAL A 188 -9.88 -3.83 -21.75
C VAL A 188 -9.85 -3.64 -20.23
N ARG A 189 -10.58 -2.64 -19.71
CA ARG A 189 -10.69 -2.35 -18.28
C ARG A 189 -11.99 -2.92 -17.70
N SER A 190 -11.89 -4.02 -16.97
CA SER A 190 -13.02 -4.51 -16.20
C SER A 190 -13.35 -3.57 -15.04
N GLY A 191 -14.63 -3.52 -14.62
CA GLY A 191 -15.04 -2.76 -13.43
C GLY A 191 -14.28 -3.20 -12.17
N SER A 192 -13.90 -4.48 -12.06
CA SER A 192 -13.08 -4.98 -10.95
C SER A 192 -11.64 -4.47 -11.00
N ALA A 193 -11.05 -4.33 -12.18
CA ALA A 193 -9.72 -3.74 -12.36
C ALA A 193 -9.71 -2.27 -11.91
N LEU A 194 -10.73 -1.49 -12.31
CA LEU A 194 -10.90 -0.09 -11.89
C LEU A 194 -10.92 0.04 -10.35
N ILE A 195 -11.72 -0.80 -9.67
CA ILE A 195 -11.82 -0.79 -8.19
C ILE A 195 -10.50 -1.16 -7.53
N LYS A 196 -9.78 -2.17 -8.07
CA LYS A 196 -8.46 -2.56 -7.55
C LYS A 196 -7.44 -1.45 -7.67
N VAL A 197 -7.37 -0.79 -8.83
CA VAL A 197 -6.46 0.35 -9.06
C VAL A 197 -6.82 1.52 -8.14
N ALA A 198 -8.10 1.80 -7.89
CA ALA A 198 -8.48 2.85 -6.96
C ALA A 198 -8.02 2.58 -5.52
N LYS A 199 -8.20 1.36 -5.03
CA LYS A 199 -7.67 0.94 -3.72
C LYS A 199 -6.15 1.03 -3.67
N LEU A 200 -5.47 0.63 -4.75
CA LEU A 200 -4.01 0.70 -4.85
C LEU A 200 -3.51 2.15 -4.79
N VAL A 201 -4.16 3.08 -5.51
CA VAL A 201 -3.83 4.51 -5.50
C VAL A 201 -4.10 5.14 -4.15
N ASP A 202 -5.24 4.83 -3.52
CA ASP A 202 -5.56 5.36 -2.19
C ASP A 202 -4.56 4.84 -1.11
N ASN A 203 -4.12 3.58 -1.22
CA ASN A 203 -3.06 3.03 -0.38
C ASN A 203 -1.71 3.71 -0.63
N TYR A 204 -1.34 3.90 -1.90
CA TYR A 204 -0.11 4.59 -2.28
C TYR A 204 -0.09 6.04 -1.78
N LEU A 205 -1.19 6.77 -1.94
CA LEU A 205 -1.33 8.15 -1.44
C LEU A 205 -1.19 8.21 0.09
N ALA A 206 -1.70 7.21 0.82
CA ALA A 206 -1.55 7.17 2.27
C ALA A 206 -0.09 7.01 2.71
N GLU A 207 0.71 6.21 2.00
CA GLU A 207 2.15 6.06 2.25
C GLU A 207 2.94 7.30 1.81
N ALA A 208 2.68 7.80 0.59
CA ALA A 208 3.34 8.99 0.06
C ALA A 208 3.05 10.25 0.89
N ALA A 209 1.87 10.34 1.50
CA ALA A 209 1.48 11.48 2.34
C ALA A 209 2.31 11.64 3.61
N VAL A 210 3.05 10.61 4.03
CA VAL A 210 3.99 10.68 5.17
C VAL A 210 5.22 11.54 4.81
N ASP A 211 5.55 11.64 3.53
CA ASP A 211 6.66 12.46 3.04
C ASP A 211 6.32 13.95 3.15
N GLY A 212 7.10 14.68 3.96
CA GLY A 212 6.95 16.12 4.17
C GLY A 212 7.26 16.97 2.93
N ASN A 213 7.90 16.39 1.91
CA ASN A 213 8.20 17.07 0.65
C ASN A 213 7.12 16.85 -0.43
N LEU A 214 6.11 16.01 -0.17
CA LEU A 214 5.01 15.80 -1.10
C LEU A 214 4.20 17.07 -1.31
N THR A 215 4.14 17.56 -2.56
CA THR A 215 3.40 18.78 -2.85
C THR A 215 1.89 18.51 -2.92
N LEU A 216 1.10 19.54 -2.58
CA LEU A 216 -0.36 19.47 -2.69
C LEU A 216 -0.83 19.17 -4.12
N SER A 217 -0.12 19.70 -5.12
CA SER A 217 -0.46 19.51 -6.53
C SER A 217 -0.30 18.05 -6.96
N GLU A 218 0.77 17.38 -6.53
CA GLU A 218 0.99 15.95 -6.80
C GLU A 218 -0.08 15.10 -6.13
N PHE A 219 -0.36 15.37 -4.84
CA PHE A 219 -1.40 14.66 -4.09
C PHE A 219 -2.77 14.78 -4.77
N ILE A 220 -3.22 16.01 -5.05
CA ILE A 220 -4.52 16.25 -5.69
C ILE A 220 -4.53 15.68 -7.12
N GLY A 221 -3.43 15.84 -7.85
CA GLY A 221 -3.29 15.36 -9.22
C GLY A 221 -3.48 13.85 -9.32
N LEU A 222 -2.87 13.10 -8.41
CA LEU A 222 -3.01 11.64 -8.35
C LEU A 222 -4.39 11.22 -7.83
N ALA A 223 -4.90 11.84 -6.76
CA ALA A 223 -6.23 11.54 -6.23
C ALA A 223 -7.36 11.78 -7.26
N SER A 224 -7.22 12.83 -8.08
CA SER A 224 -8.19 13.25 -9.10
C SER A 224 -8.01 12.54 -10.45
N ALA A 225 -6.93 11.76 -10.64
CA ALA A 225 -6.73 10.99 -11.87
C ALA A 225 -7.78 9.88 -12.03
N LEU A 226 -8.41 9.46 -10.93
CA LEU A 226 -9.48 8.46 -10.90
C LEU A 226 -10.85 9.14 -10.72
N PRO A 227 -11.84 8.83 -11.57
CA PRO A 227 -13.20 9.33 -11.40
C PRO A 227 -13.83 8.89 -10.07
N GLY A 228 -14.66 9.75 -9.49
CA GLY A 228 -15.30 9.47 -8.20
C GLY A 228 -16.18 8.22 -8.17
N HIS A 229 -16.74 7.77 -9.31
CA HIS A 229 -17.58 6.57 -9.37
C HIS A 229 -16.79 5.25 -9.20
N VAL A 230 -15.48 5.27 -9.48
CA VAL A 230 -14.64 4.07 -9.39
C VAL A 230 -14.41 3.64 -7.93
N ARG A 231 -14.45 4.59 -6.99
CA ARG A 231 -14.38 4.32 -5.56
C ARG A 231 -15.75 3.88 -5.05
N SER A 232 -15.83 2.63 -4.59
CA SER A 232 -16.98 2.13 -3.85
C SER A 232 -17.07 2.73 -2.45
N THR A 233 -15.91 3.01 -1.85
CA THR A 233 -15.75 3.55 -0.49
C THR A 233 -14.61 4.55 -0.49
N ASP A 234 -14.77 5.68 0.20
CA ASP A 234 -13.75 6.74 0.24
C ASP A 234 -12.85 6.67 1.48
N ASP A 235 -12.95 5.61 2.29
CA ASP A 235 -12.16 5.42 3.52
C ASP A 235 -10.64 5.47 3.28
N GLY A 236 -10.16 4.86 2.20
CA GLY A 236 -8.75 4.87 1.83
C GLY A 236 -8.26 6.28 1.47
N LEU A 237 -9.05 7.00 0.67
CA LEU A 237 -8.78 8.39 0.30
C LEU A 237 -8.84 9.32 1.53
N TYR A 238 -9.81 9.13 2.42
CA TYR A 238 -9.91 9.85 3.68
C TYR A 238 -8.67 9.63 4.54
N ARG A 239 -8.22 8.38 4.70
CA ARG A 239 -6.98 8.05 5.42
C ARG A 239 -5.77 8.76 4.80
N ALA A 240 -5.64 8.76 3.48
CA ALA A 240 -4.55 9.44 2.81
C ALA A 240 -4.55 10.95 3.05
N ILE A 241 -5.73 11.59 2.97
CA ILE A 241 -5.90 13.03 3.26
C ILE A 241 -5.58 13.31 4.74
N ASP A 242 -6.04 12.45 5.64
CA ASP A 242 -5.76 12.62 7.06
C ASP A 242 -4.27 12.53 7.38
N THR A 243 -3.57 11.55 6.80
CA THR A 243 -2.11 11.42 6.92
C THR A 243 -1.42 12.65 6.36
N TYR A 244 -1.84 13.16 5.20
CA TYR A 244 -1.26 14.36 4.58
C TYR A 244 -1.42 15.58 5.50
N LEU A 245 -2.63 15.82 6.02
CA LEU A 245 -2.87 16.91 6.97
C LEU A 245 -2.10 16.74 8.29
N LYS A 246 -1.72 15.51 8.66
CA LYS A 246 -0.87 15.23 9.83
C LYS A 246 0.58 15.64 9.58
N ALA A 247 1.13 15.22 8.44
CA ALA A 247 2.54 15.43 8.10
C ALA A 247 2.81 16.87 7.64
N HIS A 248 1.80 17.55 7.08
CA HIS A 248 1.92 18.88 6.48
C HIS A 248 1.17 19.94 7.31
N SER A 249 1.74 20.32 8.46
CA SER A 249 1.11 21.28 9.38
C SER A 249 0.95 22.69 8.80
N SER A 250 1.76 23.06 7.81
CA SER A 250 1.77 24.35 7.10
C SER A 250 0.65 24.54 6.07
N VAL A 251 -0.19 23.52 5.82
CA VAL A 251 -1.25 23.56 4.81
C VAL A 251 -2.30 24.63 5.15
N THR A 252 -2.56 25.52 4.19
CA THR A 252 -3.48 26.65 4.38
C THR A 252 -4.94 26.19 4.50
N LYS A 253 -5.80 27.02 5.11
CA LYS A 253 -7.25 26.72 5.21
C LYS A 253 -7.90 26.46 3.84
N LYS A 254 -7.43 27.14 2.78
CA LYS A 254 -7.92 26.95 1.41
C LYS A 254 -7.55 25.57 0.88
N ASP A 255 -6.34 25.10 1.18
CA ASP A 255 -5.83 23.80 0.74
C ASP A 255 -6.46 22.65 1.52
N ARG A 256 -6.70 22.82 2.83
CA ARG A 256 -7.51 21.85 3.60
C ARG A 256 -8.90 21.69 2.99
N LYS A 257 -9.50 22.79 2.55
CA LYS A 257 -10.79 22.77 1.84
C LYS A 257 -10.67 22.06 0.48
N SER A 258 -9.61 22.28 -0.30
CA SER A 258 -9.46 21.62 -1.60
C SER A 258 -9.32 20.10 -1.45
N LEU A 259 -8.55 19.63 -0.46
CA LEU A 259 -8.41 18.21 -0.11
C LEU A 259 -9.74 17.59 0.31
N CYS A 260 -10.47 18.23 1.24
CA CYS A 260 -11.74 17.67 1.74
C CYS A 260 -12.83 17.57 0.67
N ARG A 261 -12.77 18.36 -0.42
CA ARG A 261 -13.71 18.24 -1.55
C ARG A 261 -13.53 16.96 -2.37
N LEU A 262 -12.38 16.28 -2.23
CA LEU A 262 -12.14 15.02 -2.94
C LEU A 262 -12.94 13.87 -2.36
N ILE A 263 -13.43 14.01 -1.12
CA ILE A 263 -14.16 12.97 -0.38
C ILE A 263 -15.66 13.12 -0.62
N ASP A 264 -16.33 12.06 -1.06
CA ASP A 264 -17.77 11.93 -0.99
C ASP A 264 -18.16 11.34 0.38
N SER A 265 -18.61 12.21 1.30
CA SER A 265 -19.07 11.81 2.64
C SER A 265 -20.10 10.66 2.65
N ARG A 266 -20.88 10.50 1.58
CA ARG A 266 -21.87 9.41 1.47
C ARG A 266 -21.20 8.03 1.32
N LYS A 267 -19.97 7.99 0.83
CA LYS A 267 -19.17 6.77 0.60
C LYS A 267 -18.25 6.40 1.76
N LEU A 268 -18.26 7.19 2.84
CA LEU A 268 -17.54 6.85 4.06
C LEU A 268 -18.27 5.75 4.83
N SER A 269 -17.51 4.82 5.39
CA SER A 269 -18.00 3.88 6.40
C SER A 269 -18.37 4.61 7.70
N PRO A 270 -19.22 4.03 8.57
CA PRO A 270 -19.57 4.65 9.85
C PRO A 270 -18.34 4.90 10.74
N GLU A 271 -17.32 4.03 10.67
CA GLU A 271 -16.07 4.18 11.41
C GLU A 271 -15.25 5.37 10.88
N ALA A 272 -15.11 5.49 9.55
CA ALA A 272 -14.42 6.61 8.93
C ALA A 272 -15.17 7.94 9.15
N SER A 273 -16.51 7.92 9.08
CA SER A 273 -17.37 9.06 9.39
C SER A 273 -17.16 9.52 10.84
N LEU A 274 -17.17 8.59 11.81
CA LEU A 274 -16.93 8.91 13.22
C LEU A 274 -15.57 9.60 13.41
N HIS A 275 -14.50 9.01 12.86
CA HIS A 275 -13.15 9.60 12.93
C HIS A 275 -13.10 10.98 12.26
N ALA A 276 -13.74 11.15 11.10
CA ALA A 276 -13.82 12.44 10.42
C ALA A 276 -14.53 13.51 11.26
N THR A 277 -15.58 13.16 11.99
CA THR A 277 -16.32 14.13 12.82
C THR A 277 -15.55 14.60 14.04
N GLN A 278 -14.60 13.79 14.53
CA GLN A 278 -13.75 14.12 15.67
C GLN A 278 -12.43 14.78 15.26
N ASN A 279 -12.17 14.90 13.96
CA ASN A 279 -10.88 15.36 13.44
C ASN A 279 -10.80 16.88 13.33
N GLU A 280 -10.07 17.50 14.25
CA GLU A 280 -9.87 18.96 14.32
C GLU A 280 -9.11 19.55 13.12
N ARG A 281 -8.42 18.72 12.33
CA ARG A 281 -7.67 19.18 11.15
C ARG A 281 -8.60 19.48 9.98
N LEU A 282 -9.81 18.92 9.96
CA LEU A 282 -10.78 19.13 8.89
C LEU A 282 -11.51 20.48 9.06
N PRO A 283 -11.84 21.17 7.97
CA PRO A 283 -12.72 22.34 8.04
C PRO A 283 -14.09 21.97 8.59
N VAL A 284 -14.67 22.83 9.44
CA VAL A 284 -16.02 22.63 10.05
C VAL A 284 -17.08 22.26 9.02
N ARG A 285 -17.04 22.86 7.82
CA ARG A 285 -17.97 22.55 6.73
C ARG A 285 -17.89 21.08 6.27
N ALA A 286 -16.69 20.50 6.23
CA ALA A 286 -16.50 19.10 5.86
C ALA A 286 -17.08 18.18 6.94
N VAL A 287 -16.85 18.50 8.22
CA VAL A 287 -17.43 17.76 9.36
C VAL A 287 -18.97 17.78 9.31
N ILE A 288 -19.57 18.94 9.07
CA ILE A 288 -21.04 19.07 8.91
C ILE A 288 -21.55 18.19 7.76
N GLN A 289 -20.85 18.17 6.62
CA GLN A 289 -21.23 17.32 5.48
C GLN A 289 -21.21 15.83 5.84
N VAL A 290 -20.20 15.38 6.59
CA VAL A 290 -20.13 14.00 7.10
C VAL A 290 -21.32 13.70 8.02
N LEU A 291 -21.60 14.57 9.00
CA LEU A 291 -22.74 14.39 9.91
C LEU A 291 -24.10 14.33 9.17
N LEU A 292 -24.31 15.21 8.19
CA LEU A 292 -25.53 15.20 7.36
C LEU A 292 -25.64 13.91 6.52
N SER A 293 -24.51 13.40 6.01
CA SER A 293 -24.48 12.14 5.28
C SER A 293 -24.83 10.94 6.16
N GLU A 294 -24.39 10.93 7.42
CA GLU A 294 -24.77 9.89 8.39
C GLU A 294 -26.24 10.00 8.78
N GLN A 295 -26.75 11.21 9.02
CA GLN A 295 -28.17 11.43 9.33
C GLN A 295 -29.08 10.94 8.19
N THR A 296 -28.72 11.21 6.94
CA THR A 296 -29.49 10.72 5.77
C THR A 296 -29.42 9.20 5.60
N LYS A 297 -28.26 8.56 5.86
CA LYS A 297 -28.14 7.09 5.88
C LYS A 297 -29.04 6.46 6.94
N LEU A 298 -29.05 7.01 8.15
CA LEU A 298 -29.90 6.53 9.25
C LEU A 298 -31.39 6.73 8.96
N ASN A 299 -31.77 7.90 8.45
CA ASN A 299 -33.15 8.20 8.09
C ASN A 299 -33.64 7.30 6.95
N ASN A 300 -32.82 7.05 5.92
CA ASN A 300 -33.18 6.13 4.84
C ASN A 300 -33.28 4.68 5.34
N LYS A 301 -32.40 4.24 6.24
CA LYS A 301 -32.48 2.92 6.85
C LYS A 301 -33.77 2.77 7.69
N GLN A 302 -34.10 3.77 8.49
CA GLN A 302 -35.37 3.83 9.21
C GLN A 302 -36.57 3.86 8.26
N GLN A 303 -36.53 4.63 7.17
CA GLN A 303 -37.61 4.68 6.19
C GLN A 303 -37.81 3.33 5.48
N ILE A 304 -36.73 2.61 5.14
CA ILE A 304 -36.81 1.27 4.53
C ILE A 304 -37.38 0.26 5.54
N ASP A 305 -36.94 0.33 6.80
CA ASP A 305 -37.44 -0.53 7.89
C ASP A 305 -38.93 -0.28 8.20
N TRP A 306 -39.41 0.98 8.08
CA TRP A 306 -40.83 1.35 8.26
C TRP A 306 -41.69 1.11 7.00
N SER A 307 -41.13 1.21 5.80
CA SER A 307 -41.84 1.02 4.52
C SER A 307 -42.07 -0.46 4.17
N GLY A 308 -41.42 -1.40 4.88
CA GLY A 308 -41.70 -2.84 4.79
C GLY A 308 -43.07 -3.27 5.37
N SER A 309 -43.83 -2.35 5.98
CA SER A 309 -45.11 -2.65 6.64
C SER A 309 -46.36 -2.03 6.01
N PHE A 310 -46.28 -1.15 5.00
CA PHE A 310 -47.49 -0.42 4.54
C PHE A 310 -47.53 -0.12 3.04
N VAL A 311 -47.39 -1.13 2.16
CA VAL A 311 -47.94 -1.01 0.80
C VAL A 311 -48.50 -2.36 0.35
N SER A 312 -49.76 -2.61 0.71
CA SER A 312 -50.62 -3.55 0.01
C SER A 312 -51.69 -2.72 -0.71
N GLY A 313 -51.73 -2.74 -2.04
CA GLY A 313 -52.87 -2.23 -2.81
C GLY A 313 -52.56 -1.46 -4.10
N ASN A 314 -52.43 -2.21 -5.20
CA ASN A 314 -52.87 -1.91 -6.57
C ASN A 314 -52.34 -0.67 -7.35
N ARG A 315 -51.49 -0.92 -8.37
CA ARG A 315 -51.83 -0.99 -9.83
C ARG A 315 -50.55 -1.00 -10.69
N SER A 316 -50.51 -1.87 -11.70
CA SER A 316 -49.54 -1.90 -12.83
C SER A 316 -49.97 -0.88 -13.93
N PRO A 317 -49.19 -0.51 -14.99
CA PRO A 317 -48.32 -1.39 -15.79
C PRO A 317 -46.98 -0.83 -16.38
N ASN A 318 -46.06 -1.77 -16.67
CA ASN A 318 -45.16 -1.93 -17.84
C ASN A 318 -44.24 -0.77 -18.35
N ASN A 319 -42.91 -0.97 -18.32
CA ASN A 319 -42.05 -1.00 -19.54
C ASN A 319 -40.57 -1.34 -19.26
N GLN A 320 -40.04 -2.19 -20.16
CA GLN A 320 -38.66 -2.42 -20.64
C GLN A 320 -37.43 -2.37 -19.71
N GLY A 321 -36.57 -3.40 -19.83
CA GLY A 321 -35.12 -3.22 -19.70
C GLY A 321 -34.34 -4.39 -19.09
N LEU A 322 -33.79 -5.21 -19.97
CA LEU A 322 -32.74 -6.21 -19.73
C LEU A 322 -31.60 -5.69 -18.83
N ILE A 323 -31.29 -6.37 -17.71
CA ILE A 323 -29.94 -6.54 -17.10
C ILE A 323 -30.00 -7.74 -16.09
N GLU A 324 -28.93 -8.53 -16.13
CA GLU A 324 -28.56 -9.72 -15.35
C GLU A 324 -28.53 -9.58 -13.80
N PRO A 325 -28.35 -10.68 -13.04
CA PRO A 325 -29.02 -10.90 -11.77
C PRO A 325 -28.27 -10.30 -10.59
N SER A 326 -28.71 -9.13 -10.13
CA SER A 326 -28.40 -8.67 -8.78
C SER A 326 -29.40 -9.26 -7.79
N ALA A 327 -28.86 -10.02 -6.82
CA ALA A 327 -29.48 -10.46 -5.57
C ALA A 327 -31.03 -10.49 -5.58
N ARG A 328 -31.59 -11.67 -5.88
CA ARG A 328 -33.01 -11.96 -5.70
C ARG A 328 -33.45 -11.44 -4.32
N CYS A 329 -34.30 -10.40 -4.30
CA CYS A 329 -34.84 -9.85 -3.07
C CYS A 329 -35.63 -10.97 -2.39
N MET A 330 -35.17 -11.41 -1.21
CA MET A 330 -35.79 -12.50 -0.47
C MET A 330 -37.24 -12.13 -0.15
N SER A 331 -38.18 -13.01 -0.46
CA SER A 331 -39.59 -12.75 -0.18
C SER A 331 -39.83 -12.63 1.33
N LYS A 332 -40.91 -11.94 1.74
CA LYS A 332 -41.29 -11.79 3.16
C LYS A 332 -41.37 -13.13 3.91
N ARG A 333 -41.72 -14.21 3.21
CA ARG A 333 -41.74 -15.57 3.78
C ARG A 333 -40.32 -16.10 4.03
N GLU A 334 -39.40 -15.87 3.10
CA GLU A 334 -37.99 -16.30 3.23
C GLU A 334 -37.26 -15.50 4.32
N MET A 335 -37.53 -14.20 4.44
CA MET A 335 -37.00 -13.37 5.53
C MET A 335 -37.47 -13.86 6.90
N ASN A 336 -38.76 -14.21 7.03
CA ASN A 336 -39.30 -14.77 8.27
C ASN A 336 -38.68 -16.13 8.61
N ILE A 337 -38.44 -16.98 7.60
CA ILE A 337 -37.75 -18.28 7.79
C ILE A 337 -36.33 -18.05 8.30
N GLN A 338 -35.56 -17.14 7.70
CA GLN A 338 -34.21 -16.82 8.16
C GLN A 338 -34.20 -16.19 9.55
N GLN A 339 -35.16 -15.32 9.89
CA GLN A 339 -35.27 -14.77 11.24
C GLN A 339 -35.58 -15.84 12.29
N MET A 340 -36.44 -16.81 11.97
CA MET A 340 -36.70 -17.95 12.86
C MET A 340 -35.48 -18.85 13.00
N GLU A 341 -34.74 -19.08 11.91
CA GLU A 341 -33.51 -19.86 11.93
C GLU A 341 -32.41 -19.17 12.75
N ILE A 342 -32.27 -17.84 12.65
CA ILE A 342 -31.36 -17.05 13.49
C ILE A 342 -31.77 -17.13 14.96
N LYS A 343 -33.06 -17.07 15.29
CA LYS A 343 -33.53 -17.21 16.68
C LYS A 343 -33.21 -18.60 17.24
N ARG A 344 -33.48 -19.65 16.45
CA ARG A 344 -33.13 -21.02 16.80
C ARG A 344 -31.62 -21.21 17.00
N LEU A 345 -30.80 -20.68 16.09
CA LEU A 345 -29.34 -20.76 16.20
C LEU A 345 -28.82 -20.01 17.44
N LYS A 346 -29.43 -18.89 17.82
CA LYS A 346 -29.08 -18.18 19.07
C LYS A 346 -29.40 -19.02 20.30
N GLU A 347 -30.56 -19.68 20.34
CA GLU A 347 -30.91 -20.60 21.42
C GLU A 347 -29.95 -21.79 21.48
N ASP A 348 -29.57 -22.35 20.33
CA ASP A 348 -28.61 -23.44 20.22
C ASP A 348 -27.22 -23.03 20.72
N VAL A 349 -26.77 -21.82 20.40
CA VAL A 349 -25.48 -21.28 20.90
C VAL A 349 -25.51 -21.09 22.41
N LEU A 350 -26.58 -20.54 22.98
CA LEU A 350 -26.72 -20.39 24.44
C LEU A 350 -26.72 -21.74 25.14
N ARG A 351 -27.41 -22.73 24.57
CA ARG A 351 -27.42 -24.11 25.08
C ARG A 351 -26.04 -24.75 25.02
N LEU A 352 -25.33 -24.61 23.90
CA LEU A 352 -23.95 -25.11 23.76
C LEU A 352 -23.00 -24.42 24.74
N GLN A 353 -23.13 -23.12 24.95
CA GLN A 353 -22.34 -22.38 25.92
C GLN A 353 -22.57 -22.90 27.35
N SER A 354 -23.82 -23.19 27.72
CA SER A 354 -24.15 -23.83 29.01
C SER A 354 -23.54 -25.22 29.14
N GLN A 355 -23.55 -26.03 28.08
CA GLN A 355 -22.91 -27.35 28.07
C GLN A 355 -21.39 -27.26 28.18
N CYS A 356 -20.75 -26.30 27.49
CA CYS A 356 -19.32 -26.03 27.60
C CYS A 356 -18.94 -25.64 29.04
N MET A 357 -19.71 -24.75 29.69
CA MET A 357 -19.50 -24.37 31.09
C MET A 357 -19.65 -25.56 32.04
N THR A 358 -20.64 -26.43 31.79
CA THR A 358 -20.86 -27.63 32.60
C THR A 358 -19.70 -28.62 32.45
N MET A 359 -19.24 -28.84 31.22
CA MET A 359 -18.12 -29.72 30.93
C MET A 359 -16.80 -29.16 31.50
N GLN A 360 -16.59 -27.86 31.42
CA GLN A 360 -15.43 -27.18 32.01
C GLN A 360 -15.41 -27.34 33.54
N ALA A 361 -16.55 -27.21 34.20
CA ALA A 361 -16.67 -27.49 35.63
C ALA A 361 -16.45 -28.97 35.99
N GLN A 362 -16.82 -29.91 35.11
CA GLN A 362 -16.51 -31.33 35.30
C GLN A 362 -15.00 -31.61 35.14
N ILE A 363 -14.34 -30.96 34.18
CA ILE A 363 -12.89 -31.06 33.98
C ILE A 363 -12.15 -30.51 35.21
N GLU A 364 -12.56 -29.37 35.75
CA GLU A 364 -11.99 -28.81 36.99
C GLU A 364 -12.16 -29.76 38.19
N LYS A 365 -13.35 -30.35 38.38
CA LYS A 365 -13.60 -31.35 39.43
C LYS A 365 -12.73 -32.61 39.26
N LEU A 366 -12.48 -33.05 38.03
CA LEU A 366 -11.59 -34.18 37.74
C LEU A 366 -10.12 -33.81 37.97
N LEU A 367 -9.71 -32.58 37.66
CA LEU A 367 -8.38 -32.05 37.94
C LEU A 367 -8.12 -31.93 39.45
N GLU A 368 -9.11 -31.50 40.24
CA GLU A 368 -9.00 -31.44 41.70
C GLU A 368 -8.94 -32.84 42.34
N LYS A 369 -9.77 -33.79 41.90
CA LYS A 369 -9.69 -35.19 42.36
C LYS A 369 -8.35 -35.85 42.03
N LYS A 370 -7.75 -35.50 40.89
CA LYS A 370 -6.43 -36.02 40.48
C LYS A 370 -5.26 -35.34 41.19
N ARG A 371 -5.47 -34.18 41.85
CA ARG A 371 -4.45 -33.51 42.67
C ARG A 371 -4.19 -34.21 44.02
N GLY A 372 -5.09 -35.12 44.43
CA GLY A 372 -4.93 -36.01 45.59
C GLY A 372 -4.35 -37.40 45.27
N SER A 373 -3.99 -37.70 44.01
CA SER A 373 -3.36 -38.96 43.62
C SER A 373 -2.16 -38.65 42.71
N GLY A 374 -0.97 -38.98 43.20
CA GLY A 374 0.30 -38.52 42.64
C GLY A 374 0.55 -38.90 41.17
N PHE A 375 1.33 -38.03 40.54
CA PHE A 375 2.06 -38.19 39.27
C PHE A 375 1.20 -38.45 38.02
N PHE A 376 0.98 -37.41 37.20
CA PHE A 376 1.29 -37.40 35.76
C PHE A 376 0.98 -36.01 35.15
N SER A 377 1.99 -35.38 34.53
CA SER A 377 1.97 -34.04 33.93
C SER A 377 1.36 -34.04 32.52
N TRP A 378 0.23 -33.35 32.35
CA TRP A 378 -0.24 -32.89 31.03
C TRP A 378 -0.20 -31.35 30.99
N LYS A 379 1.01 -30.79 30.99
CA LYS A 379 1.22 -29.46 30.40
C LYS A 379 1.44 -29.64 28.90
N LYS A 380 0.36 -29.53 28.12
CA LYS A 380 0.30 -29.06 26.71
C LYS A 380 -1.03 -29.47 26.07
N ILE A 381 -2.09 -28.73 26.35
CA ILE A 381 -3.07 -28.28 25.34
C ILE A 381 -3.50 -26.88 25.78
N ILE A 382 -2.78 -25.87 25.28
CA ILE A 382 -3.23 -24.49 25.31
C ILE A 382 -4.08 -24.32 24.06
N VAL A 383 -5.36 -24.01 24.22
CA VAL A 383 -6.16 -23.35 23.18
C VAL A 383 -6.18 -21.85 23.52
N PRO A 384 -5.92 -20.92 22.59
CA PRO A 384 -5.77 -19.51 22.90
C PRO A 384 -7.08 -18.84 23.30
N SER A 385 -6.94 -17.83 24.14
CA SER A 385 -7.95 -16.89 24.62
C SER A 385 -8.94 -16.41 23.56
N LEU A 386 -10.22 -16.66 23.80
CA LEU A 386 -11.31 -15.79 23.36
C LEU A 386 -12.28 -15.69 24.54
N VAL A 387 -12.83 -14.50 24.77
CA VAL A 387 -13.59 -14.05 25.95
C VAL A 387 -12.72 -13.41 27.03
N ASN A 388 -12.48 -12.10 26.87
CA ASN A 388 -12.69 -11.09 27.92
C ASN A 388 -12.42 -9.68 27.37
N LYS A 389 -13.44 -9.07 26.73
CA LYS A 389 -13.71 -7.62 26.83
C LYS A 389 -15.06 -7.26 26.20
N ALA A 390 -16.16 -7.63 26.83
CA ALA A 390 -17.46 -7.01 26.60
C ALA A 390 -18.37 -7.29 27.80
N ASP A 391 -18.10 -6.63 28.93
CA ASP A 391 -19.12 -6.36 29.94
C ASP A 391 -18.73 -5.12 30.74
N LYS A 392 -19.22 -3.98 30.26
CA LYS A 392 -19.59 -2.81 31.06
C LYS A 392 -20.36 -1.88 30.12
N PHE A 393 -21.68 -2.10 30.05
CA PHE A 393 -22.71 -1.07 29.88
C PHE A 393 -24.09 -1.77 29.93
N GLY A 394 -24.52 -2.14 31.14
CA GLY A 394 -25.92 -1.92 31.51
C GLY A 394 -26.00 -0.51 32.11
N GLU A 395 -27.10 0.21 32.15
CA GLU A 395 -28.49 0.01 31.75
C GLU A 395 -29.09 1.42 31.93
N VAL A 396 -29.94 1.84 31.00
CA VAL A 396 -30.68 3.11 31.09
C VAL A 396 -32.04 2.76 31.70
N ASP A 397 -32.49 3.48 32.75
CA ASP A 397 -33.80 4.15 32.72
C ASP A 397 -34.16 4.94 34.01
N ARG A 398 -34.58 6.19 33.74
CA ARG A 398 -35.71 7.00 34.27
C ARG A 398 -35.78 7.49 35.72
N GLU A 399 -35.70 8.82 35.81
CA GLU A 399 -36.62 9.81 36.43
C GLU A 399 -37.25 9.53 37.80
N THR A 400 -37.02 10.43 38.76
CA THR A 400 -38.04 11.40 39.25
C THR A 400 -37.46 12.43 40.21
N ASP A 401 -38.20 13.53 40.28
CA ASP A 401 -37.93 14.87 40.79
C ASP A 401 -37.87 14.99 42.34
N VAL A 402 -37.62 16.23 42.81
CA VAL A 402 -37.84 16.82 44.14
C VAL A 402 -36.60 17.06 45.04
N GLY A 403 -36.34 18.34 45.33
CA GLY A 403 -36.03 18.75 46.72
C GLY A 403 -34.76 19.55 46.97
N PHE A 404 -34.93 20.87 47.05
CA PHE A 404 -34.02 21.91 47.56
C PHE A 404 -33.43 21.63 48.97
N ILE A 405 -32.18 22.05 49.22
CA ILE A 405 -31.67 22.87 50.38
C ILE A 405 -30.13 22.76 50.47
N GLY A 406 -29.47 23.91 50.73
CA GLY A 406 -28.03 24.13 50.58
C GLY A 406 -27.11 23.72 51.74
N GLY A 407 -25.84 24.13 51.65
CA GLY A 407 -24.89 24.03 52.77
C GLY A 407 -23.42 23.87 52.40
N GLN A 408 -22.73 25.01 52.22
CA GLN A 408 -21.38 25.35 52.71
C GLN A 408 -20.19 24.35 52.59
N THR A 409 -19.14 24.84 51.92
CA THR A 409 -17.72 24.56 52.21
C THR A 409 -17.32 24.92 53.64
N PRO A 410 -16.29 24.27 54.18
CA PRO A 410 -15.25 25.02 54.89
C PRO A 410 -13.80 24.63 54.53
N VAL A 411 -12.92 25.52 54.97
CA VAL A 411 -11.53 25.76 54.59
C VAL A 411 -10.59 25.33 55.74
N ASP A 412 -9.31 25.11 55.40
CA ASP A 412 -8.10 25.38 56.19
C ASP A 412 -7.65 24.51 57.39
N MET A 413 -6.38 24.06 57.32
CA MET A 413 -5.29 24.27 58.31
C MET A 413 -3.97 23.66 57.77
N LYS A 414 -2.95 24.46 57.36
CA LYS A 414 -1.77 24.95 58.14
C LYS A 414 -1.09 23.86 59.00
N THR A 415 0.23 23.64 59.08
CA THR A 415 1.49 24.35 58.77
C THR A 415 2.66 23.46 59.21
N ARG A 416 3.85 23.53 58.57
CA ARG A 416 5.12 23.92 59.24
C ARG A 416 6.33 23.87 58.28
N LEU A 417 7.00 25.03 58.18
CA LEU A 417 8.38 25.19 57.73
C LEU A 417 9.37 24.56 58.73
N VAL A 418 10.48 24.01 58.23
CA VAL A 418 11.82 24.17 58.82
C VAL A 418 12.87 24.36 57.71
N ARG A 419 13.83 25.23 58.00
CA ARG A 419 14.80 25.92 57.14
C ARG A 419 16.17 25.23 57.20
N GLY A 420 16.77 25.01 56.02
CA GLY A 420 18.17 25.36 55.67
C GLY A 420 19.36 24.58 56.23
N ARG A 421 20.24 24.12 55.31
CA ARG A 421 21.68 24.45 55.30
C ARG A 421 22.33 24.12 53.94
N THR A 422 23.04 25.11 53.39
CA THR A 422 24.05 25.03 52.32
C THR A 422 25.26 24.19 52.80
N SER A 423 26.25 23.70 52.04
CA SER A 423 26.99 24.17 50.86
C SER A 423 27.90 23.01 50.39
N ASN A 424 28.27 22.96 49.09
CA ASN A 424 29.68 22.92 48.67
C ASN A 424 29.82 23.20 47.15
N LYS A 425 30.46 24.34 46.84
CA LYS A 425 31.14 24.64 45.56
C LYS A 425 32.42 23.81 45.47
N TRP A 426 32.98 23.62 44.28
CA TRP A 426 34.33 24.10 43.88
C TRP A 426 34.61 23.78 42.38
N ARG A 427 34.81 24.88 41.62
CA ARG A 427 35.63 25.19 40.41
C ARG A 427 35.53 24.34 39.11
N LYS A 428 35.36 24.89 37.89
CA LYS A 428 36.12 25.93 37.09
C LYS A 428 37.55 25.48 36.76
N SER A 429 38.15 25.51 35.57
CA SER A 429 37.94 26.08 34.22
C SER A 429 38.98 25.35 33.30
N LEU A 430 38.97 25.40 31.95
CA LEU A 430 39.54 26.49 31.13
C LEU A 430 39.42 26.17 29.63
N SER A 431 39.27 27.24 28.87
CA SER A 431 39.32 27.41 27.42
C SER A 431 40.74 27.33 26.86
N SER A 432 40.84 27.02 25.55
CA SER A 432 41.60 27.77 24.50
C SER A 432 42.47 26.89 23.61
N ARG A 433 42.05 26.70 22.34
CA ARG A 433 42.69 27.30 21.16
C ARG A 433 41.82 27.14 19.92
#